data_AF-A0A9D9DXR4-F1
#
_entry.id   AF-A0A9D9DXR4-F1
#
_cell.length_a   1.000
_cell.length_b   1.000
_cell.length_c   1.000
_cell.angle_alpha   90.00
_cell.angle_beta   90.00
_cell.angle_gamma   90.00
#
_symmetry.space_group_name_H-M   'P 1'
#
loop_
_entity.id
_entity.type
_entity.pdbx_description
1 polymer ?
#
loop_
_entity_poly.entity_id
_entity_poly.type
_entity_poly.pdbx_seq_one_letter_code
_entity_poly.pdbx_strand_id
1 'polypeptide(L)'
;MASYGLYARHVDGLNLIDVNLGYSYPDTRPAVVLDDVRNVSIDEDSSFMSEEGVSDIVLVTQNFKRRTNYEFVPNEPYISTTVTEASIADNHDVENVTVNAPEPGTPADSLYSYPTDPITDPEFVEAYLAKGREVPRTVWRPFFAPLKDKNAAAGEDLSFEVKYFNPADATGTVYPVELTAAMLPEGAVFENGIFSWNIPKEACGVYSAVFTFSDGLSTVDKTVTITVE
;
A
#
# COMPACT_ATOMS: atom_id res chain seq x y z
N MET A 1 -19.89 3.48 -12.09
CA MET A 1 -19.44 2.41 -11.18
C MET A 1 -18.61 1.46 -12.01
N ALA A 2 -17.37 1.25 -11.61
CA ALA A 2 -16.40 0.46 -12.36
C ALA A 2 -16.35 -0.93 -11.73
N SER A 3 -16.96 -1.94 -12.36
CA SER A 3 -16.82 -3.34 -11.97
C SER A 3 -16.15 -4.12 -13.10
N TYR A 4 -15.26 -5.05 -12.77
CA TYR A 4 -14.93 -6.13 -13.69
C TYR A 4 -16.19 -6.97 -13.91
N GLY A 5 -16.32 -7.64 -15.05
CA GLY A 5 -17.40 -8.61 -15.25
C GLY A 5 -17.23 -9.79 -14.29
N LEU A 6 -16.00 -10.30 -14.17
CA LEU A 6 -15.60 -11.36 -13.23
C LEU A 6 -14.15 -11.17 -12.74
N TYR A 7 -13.95 -11.23 -11.43
CA TYR A 7 -12.63 -11.41 -10.82
C TYR A 7 -12.66 -12.67 -9.95
N ALA A 8 -11.85 -13.67 -10.29
CA ALA A 8 -11.74 -14.92 -9.53
C ALA A 8 -10.33 -15.06 -8.97
N ARG A 9 -10.23 -15.35 -7.66
CA ARG A 9 -8.95 -15.57 -6.99
C ARG A 9 -8.99 -16.75 -6.03
N HIS A 10 -7.94 -17.58 -6.05
CA HIS A 10 -7.80 -18.78 -5.20
C HIS A 10 -8.96 -19.80 -5.40
N VAL A 11 -9.46 -19.92 -6.64
CA VAL A 11 -10.56 -20.83 -7.00
C VAL A 11 -10.00 -22.09 -7.67
N ASP A 12 -10.59 -23.24 -7.38
CA ASP A 12 -10.30 -24.52 -8.06
C ASP A 12 -11.59 -25.05 -8.70
N GLY A 13 -11.56 -25.35 -10.00
CA GLY A 13 -12.68 -25.94 -10.73
C GLY A 13 -13.73 -24.94 -11.25
N LEU A 14 -13.31 -23.74 -11.64
CA LEU A 14 -14.21 -22.72 -12.18
C LEU A 14 -14.63 -23.07 -13.62
N ASN A 15 -15.92 -23.31 -13.85
CA ASN A 15 -16.46 -23.60 -15.18
C ASN A 15 -17.43 -22.49 -15.62
N LEU A 16 -17.11 -21.77 -16.70
CA LEU A 16 -17.98 -20.79 -17.33
C LEU A 16 -18.54 -21.37 -18.63
N ILE A 17 -19.87 -21.48 -18.69
CA ILE A 17 -20.62 -22.08 -19.81
C ILE A 17 -21.74 -21.11 -20.19
N ASP A 18 -21.79 -20.67 -21.45
CA ASP A 18 -22.78 -19.71 -21.98
C ASP A 18 -22.89 -18.43 -21.11
N VAL A 19 -21.75 -17.89 -20.69
CA VAL A 19 -21.68 -16.68 -19.86
C VAL A 19 -21.43 -15.47 -20.74
N ASN A 20 -22.32 -14.48 -20.66
CA ASN A 20 -22.26 -13.27 -21.46
C ASN A 20 -22.03 -12.03 -20.56
N LEU A 21 -20.86 -11.39 -20.68
CA LEU A 21 -20.46 -10.19 -19.94
C LEU A 21 -20.31 -9.01 -20.90
N GLY A 22 -20.97 -7.89 -20.62
CA GLY A 22 -20.97 -6.71 -21.48
C GLY A 22 -20.93 -5.38 -20.72
N TYR A 23 -20.68 -4.29 -21.45
CA TYR A 23 -20.68 -2.92 -20.92
C TYR A 23 -21.65 -2.00 -21.67
N SER A 24 -22.19 -1.00 -20.98
CA SER A 24 -22.99 0.06 -21.61
C SER A 24 -22.16 1.28 -22.04
N TYR A 25 -20.94 1.40 -21.52
CA TYR A 25 -19.94 2.42 -21.86
C TYR A 25 -18.58 1.73 -22.00
N PRO A 26 -17.71 2.17 -22.94
CA PRO A 26 -16.40 1.57 -23.14
C PRO A 26 -15.67 1.35 -21.81
N ASP A 27 -15.16 0.14 -21.64
CA ASP A 27 -14.45 -0.28 -20.44
C ASP A 27 -13.03 -0.68 -20.82
N THR A 28 -12.05 0.11 -20.38
CA THR A 28 -10.62 -0.14 -20.64
C THR A 28 -10.05 -1.24 -19.75
N ARG A 29 -10.88 -2.11 -19.20
CA ARG A 29 -10.49 -3.21 -18.31
C ARG A 29 -10.90 -4.54 -18.93
N PRO A 30 -10.12 -5.60 -18.67
CA PRO A 30 -10.53 -6.94 -19.07
C PRO A 30 -11.85 -7.30 -18.39
N ALA A 31 -12.71 -8.02 -19.11
CA ALA A 31 -13.98 -8.47 -18.59
C ALA A 31 -13.80 -9.56 -17.52
N VAL A 32 -12.81 -10.43 -17.70
CA VAL A 32 -12.48 -11.53 -16.79
C VAL A 32 -11.03 -11.43 -16.34
N VAL A 33 -10.79 -11.55 -15.04
CA VAL A 33 -9.43 -11.63 -14.46
C VAL A 33 -9.35 -12.85 -13.55
N LEU A 34 -8.37 -13.71 -13.82
CA LEU A 34 -8.11 -14.94 -13.08
C LEU A 34 -6.75 -14.81 -12.36
N ASP A 35 -6.75 -14.93 -11.03
CA ASP A 35 -5.57 -14.77 -10.17
C ASP A 35 -5.41 -15.99 -9.25
N ASP A 36 -4.36 -16.79 -9.42
CA ASP A 36 -4.18 -18.04 -8.65
C ASP A 36 -5.39 -18.99 -8.74
N VAL A 37 -5.97 -19.12 -9.93
CA VAL A 37 -7.07 -20.05 -10.23
C VAL A 37 -6.51 -21.37 -10.77
N ARG A 38 -7.13 -22.50 -10.39
CA ARG A 38 -6.78 -23.84 -10.87
C ARG A 38 -7.97 -24.47 -11.57
N ASN A 39 -7.72 -25.31 -12.56
CA ASN A 39 -8.76 -26.08 -13.26
C ASN A 39 -9.91 -25.21 -13.77
N VAL A 40 -9.57 -24.14 -14.50
CA VAL A 40 -10.58 -23.24 -15.08
C VAL A 40 -10.94 -23.69 -16.49
N SER A 41 -12.24 -23.73 -16.81
CA SER A 41 -12.72 -23.95 -18.17
C SER A 41 -13.68 -22.84 -18.61
N ILE A 42 -13.48 -22.34 -19.83
CA ILE A 42 -14.35 -21.32 -20.46
C ILE A 42 -14.68 -21.81 -21.87
N ASP A 43 -15.97 -21.93 -22.17
CA ASP A 43 -16.47 -22.45 -23.44
C ASP A 43 -16.52 -21.40 -24.56
N GLU A 44 -16.81 -21.88 -25.78
CA GLU A 44 -16.92 -21.05 -26.98
C GLU A 44 -18.21 -20.20 -27.03
N ASP A 45 -19.25 -20.63 -26.31
CA ASP A 45 -20.55 -19.95 -26.27
C ASP A 45 -20.54 -18.74 -25.30
N SER A 46 -19.55 -18.65 -24.41
CA SER A 46 -19.34 -17.47 -23.58
C SER A 46 -18.85 -16.28 -24.41
N SER A 47 -19.25 -15.06 -24.02
CA SER A 47 -18.86 -13.82 -24.69
C SER A 47 -18.53 -12.73 -23.68
N PHE A 48 -17.39 -12.09 -23.83
CA PHE A 48 -16.92 -11.06 -22.90
C PHE A 48 -16.51 -9.79 -23.66
N MET A 49 -17.15 -8.67 -23.37
CA MET A 49 -16.83 -7.40 -24.04
C MET A 49 -15.75 -6.62 -23.28
N SER A 50 -14.76 -6.13 -24.02
CA SER A 50 -13.74 -5.16 -23.61
C SER A 50 -13.59 -4.05 -24.67
N GLU A 51 -12.97 -2.92 -24.31
CA GLU A 51 -12.66 -1.87 -25.29
C GLU A 51 -11.58 -2.33 -26.29
N GLU A 52 -11.55 -1.73 -27.48
CA GLU A 52 -10.58 -2.06 -28.52
C GLU A 52 -9.13 -1.99 -27.99
N GLY A 53 -8.38 -3.09 -28.16
CA GLY A 53 -7.01 -3.21 -27.68
C GLY A 53 -6.86 -3.70 -26.23
N VAL A 54 -7.96 -4.07 -25.57
CA VAL A 54 -7.97 -4.69 -24.24
C VAL A 54 -8.37 -6.15 -24.38
N SER A 55 -7.57 -7.08 -23.87
CA SER A 55 -7.93 -8.49 -23.88
C SER A 55 -9.13 -8.79 -23.00
N ASP A 56 -9.95 -9.75 -23.45
CA ASP A 56 -11.19 -10.15 -22.79
C ASP A 56 -10.91 -10.77 -21.42
N ILE A 57 -9.85 -11.60 -21.38
CA ILE A 57 -9.46 -12.42 -20.23
C ILE A 57 -8.00 -12.15 -19.88
N VAL A 58 -7.72 -11.92 -18.60
CA VAL A 58 -6.37 -11.80 -18.08
C VAL A 58 -6.07 -12.93 -17.11
N LEU A 59 -4.93 -13.60 -17.33
CA LEU A 59 -4.35 -14.60 -16.44
C LEU A 59 -3.20 -13.96 -15.65
N VAL A 60 -3.30 -13.94 -14.32
CA VAL A 60 -2.34 -13.26 -13.46
C VAL A 60 -1.33 -14.26 -12.89
N THR A 61 -0.05 -13.92 -13.04
CA THR A 61 1.07 -14.46 -12.26
C THR A 61 1.56 -13.38 -11.31
N GLN A 62 1.64 -13.66 -10.01
CA GLN A 62 2.17 -12.74 -9.01
C GLN A 62 3.41 -13.36 -8.37
N ASN A 63 4.55 -12.69 -8.49
CA ASN A 63 5.84 -13.21 -8.01
C ASN A 63 6.19 -12.80 -6.57
N PHE A 64 5.51 -11.80 -6.03
CA PHE A 64 5.82 -11.19 -4.73
C PHE A 64 4.67 -11.33 -3.73
N LYS A 65 4.04 -12.51 -3.64
CA LYS A 65 3.07 -12.78 -2.57
C LYS A 65 3.78 -13.13 -1.26
N ARG A 66 3.18 -12.77 -0.14
CA ARG A 66 3.51 -13.32 1.18
C ARG A 66 2.39 -14.22 1.66
N ARG A 67 2.69 -15.04 2.67
CA ARG A 67 1.67 -15.81 3.37
C ARG A 67 0.68 -14.86 4.03
N THR A 68 -0.59 -15.28 4.06
CA THR A 68 -1.66 -14.50 4.69
C THR A 68 -1.29 -14.13 6.13
N ASN A 69 -1.43 -12.86 6.47
CA ASN A 69 -1.06 -12.22 7.75
C ASN A 69 0.44 -12.06 8.01
N TYR A 70 1.31 -12.37 7.04
CA TYR A 70 2.75 -12.15 7.12
C TYR A 70 3.24 -11.06 6.16
N GLU A 71 2.32 -10.37 5.47
CA GLU A 71 2.61 -9.33 4.47
C GLU A 71 3.51 -8.23 5.06
N PHE A 72 3.31 -7.89 6.33
CA PHE A 72 4.04 -6.83 7.03
C PHE A 72 5.32 -7.30 7.75
N VAL A 73 5.66 -8.59 7.72
CA VAL A 73 6.84 -9.13 8.40
C VAL A 73 8.09 -8.87 7.55
N PRO A 74 9.06 -8.07 8.02
CA PRO A 74 10.28 -7.81 7.25
C PRO A 74 11.05 -9.09 6.95
N ASN A 75 11.48 -9.23 5.70
CA ASN A 75 12.20 -10.37 5.14
C ASN A 75 11.41 -11.69 5.14
N GLU A 76 10.07 -11.65 5.27
CA GLU A 76 9.27 -12.85 4.96
C GLU A 76 9.46 -13.24 3.49
N PRO A 77 9.83 -14.49 3.19
CA PRO A 77 10.05 -14.95 1.82
C PRO A 77 8.82 -14.79 0.94
N TYR A 78 9.04 -14.30 -0.28
CA TYR A 78 8.00 -14.24 -1.28
C TYR A 78 7.70 -15.62 -1.88
N ILE A 79 6.43 -15.83 -2.21
CA ILE A 79 5.92 -16.96 -2.97
C ILE A 79 5.34 -16.46 -4.29
N SER A 80 5.38 -17.31 -5.31
CA SER A 80 4.74 -17.04 -6.60
C SER A 80 3.41 -17.79 -6.70
N THR A 81 2.40 -17.12 -7.23
CA THR A 81 1.08 -17.69 -7.54
C THR A 81 0.77 -17.45 -9.01
N THR A 82 0.07 -18.38 -9.65
CA THR A 82 -0.26 -18.30 -11.09
C THR A 82 -1.49 -19.12 -11.41
N VAL A 83 -2.13 -18.83 -12.53
CA VAL A 83 -3.22 -19.66 -13.06
C VAL A 83 -2.64 -20.98 -13.58
N THR A 84 -3.26 -22.11 -13.20
CA THR A 84 -2.83 -23.44 -13.63
C THR A 84 -3.99 -24.23 -14.21
N GLU A 85 -3.71 -25.10 -15.18
CA GLU A 85 -4.71 -26.01 -15.77
C GLU A 85 -5.92 -25.24 -16.37
N ALA A 86 -5.64 -24.17 -17.13
CA ALA A 86 -6.64 -23.39 -17.83
C ALA A 86 -6.99 -23.98 -19.21
N SER A 87 -8.28 -24.15 -19.47
CA SER A 87 -8.85 -24.59 -20.75
C SER A 87 -9.83 -23.55 -21.26
N ILE A 88 -9.35 -22.60 -22.06
CA ILE A 88 -10.13 -21.47 -22.58
C ILE A 88 -10.29 -21.66 -24.09
N ALA A 89 -11.52 -21.52 -24.61
CA ALA A 89 -11.78 -21.62 -26.04
C ALA A 89 -11.03 -20.55 -26.86
N ASP A 90 -10.60 -20.90 -28.07
CA ASP A 90 -9.71 -20.09 -28.92
C ASP A 90 -10.35 -18.78 -29.44
N ASN A 91 -11.66 -18.61 -29.26
CA ASN A 91 -12.38 -17.40 -29.66
C ASN A 91 -12.25 -16.24 -28.66
N HIS A 92 -11.62 -16.45 -27.51
CA HIS A 92 -11.36 -15.42 -26.49
C HIS A 92 -9.98 -14.80 -26.67
N ASP A 93 -9.87 -13.47 -26.52
CA ASP A 93 -8.56 -12.82 -26.42
C ASP A 93 -8.02 -12.92 -24.99
N VAL A 94 -6.85 -13.54 -24.84
CA VAL A 94 -6.27 -13.88 -23.53
C VAL A 94 -4.89 -13.25 -23.37
N GLU A 95 -4.72 -12.44 -22.33
CA GLU A 95 -3.44 -11.87 -21.94
C GLU A 95 -2.89 -12.55 -20.67
N ASN A 96 -1.58 -12.81 -20.65
CA ASN A 96 -0.86 -13.25 -19.45
C ASN A 96 -0.13 -12.06 -18.82
N VAL A 97 -0.52 -11.67 -17.61
CA VAL A 97 0.07 -10.55 -16.88
C VAL A 97 0.93 -11.06 -15.73
N THR A 98 2.14 -10.52 -15.62
CA THR A 98 3.03 -10.78 -14.47
C THR A 98 3.12 -9.55 -13.59
N VAL A 99 2.81 -9.72 -12.31
CA VAL A 99 3.00 -8.70 -11.28
C VAL A 99 4.29 -8.98 -10.52
N ASN A 100 5.18 -7.98 -10.50
CA ASN A 100 6.48 -8.02 -9.85
C ASN A 100 6.59 -7.02 -8.71
N ALA A 101 5.50 -6.82 -7.98
CA ALA A 101 5.42 -5.92 -6.84
C ALA A 101 4.58 -6.59 -5.74
N PRO A 102 4.98 -6.46 -4.46
CA PRO A 102 4.21 -7.00 -3.36
C PRO A 102 2.95 -6.18 -3.12
N GLU A 103 2.12 -6.66 -2.20
CA GLU A 103 0.83 -6.04 -1.90
C GLU A 103 1.03 -4.62 -1.35
N PRO A 104 0.16 -3.65 -1.69
CA PRO A 104 0.27 -2.30 -1.17
C PRO A 104 0.38 -2.26 0.37
N GLY A 105 1.32 -1.47 0.88
CA GLY A 105 1.63 -1.38 2.31
C GLY A 105 2.61 -2.45 2.83
N THR A 106 3.12 -3.35 1.97
CA THR A 106 4.23 -4.24 2.33
C THR A 106 5.50 -3.43 2.61
N PRO A 107 6.10 -3.54 3.82
CA PRO A 107 7.31 -2.79 4.16
C PRO A 107 8.47 -3.11 3.23
N ALA A 108 9.22 -2.08 2.83
CA ALA A 108 10.47 -2.27 2.09
C ALA A 108 11.51 -3.01 2.94
N ASP A 109 12.20 -3.99 2.34
CA ASP A 109 13.22 -4.80 3.01
C ASP A 109 14.28 -5.33 2.03
N SER A 110 15.08 -6.33 2.47
CA SER A 110 16.17 -6.90 1.65
C SER A 110 15.69 -7.70 0.44
N LEU A 111 14.41 -8.12 0.43
CA LEU A 111 13.80 -8.91 -0.64
C LEU A 111 13.03 -8.04 -1.64
N TYR A 112 12.53 -6.88 -1.21
CA TYR A 112 11.93 -5.87 -2.08
C TYR A 112 12.14 -4.45 -1.53
N SER A 113 12.99 -3.66 -2.19
CA SER A 113 13.46 -2.37 -1.67
C SER A 113 12.60 -1.17 -2.05
N TYR A 114 11.68 -1.32 -3.00
CA TYR A 114 10.82 -0.22 -3.42
C TYR A 114 9.68 -0.02 -2.42
N PRO A 115 9.30 1.23 -2.10
CA PRO A 115 8.13 1.48 -1.27
C PRO A 115 6.88 0.95 -1.98
N THR A 116 5.99 0.30 -1.22
CA THR A 116 4.66 -0.09 -1.70
C THR A 116 3.55 0.66 -1.00
N ASP A 117 3.90 1.71 -0.28
CA ASP A 117 2.95 2.65 0.30
C ASP A 117 2.10 3.27 -0.81
N PRO A 118 0.81 3.58 -0.54
CA PRO A 118 0.04 4.43 -1.43
C PRO A 118 0.84 5.70 -1.70
N ILE A 119 0.80 6.19 -2.96
CA ILE A 119 1.55 7.37 -3.41
C ILE A 119 1.55 8.44 -2.31
N THR A 120 2.72 8.63 -1.69
CA THR A 120 2.94 9.63 -0.64
C THR A 120 3.32 10.98 -1.26
N ASP A 121 2.95 11.20 -2.51
CA ASP A 121 3.24 12.41 -3.26
C ASP A 121 2.13 13.44 -3.02
N PRO A 122 2.42 14.56 -2.34
CA PRO A 122 1.45 15.63 -2.13
C PRO A 122 0.88 16.16 -3.46
N GLU A 123 1.68 16.22 -4.55
CA GLU A 123 1.22 16.72 -5.85
C GLU A 123 0.15 15.81 -6.45
N PHE A 124 0.26 14.50 -6.26
CA PHE A 124 -0.74 13.54 -6.71
C PHE A 124 -2.05 13.68 -5.90
N VAL A 125 -1.95 13.84 -4.58
CA VAL A 125 -3.12 14.05 -3.71
C VAL A 125 -3.88 15.29 -4.13
N GLU A 126 -3.16 16.39 -4.35
CA GLU A 126 -3.72 17.65 -4.83
C GLU A 126 -4.41 17.47 -6.19
N ALA A 127 -3.79 16.77 -7.15
CA ALA A 127 -4.38 16.48 -8.46
C ALA A 127 -5.60 15.56 -8.39
N TYR A 128 -5.65 14.63 -7.42
CA TYR A 128 -6.79 13.73 -7.20
C TYR A 128 -8.00 14.50 -6.63
N LEU A 129 -7.76 15.36 -5.65
CA LEU A 129 -8.77 16.22 -5.01
C LEU A 129 -9.32 17.27 -5.98
N ALA A 130 -8.48 17.83 -6.85
CA ALA A 130 -8.90 18.79 -7.88
C ALA A 130 -9.97 18.24 -8.84
N LYS A 131 -10.17 16.91 -8.88
CA LYS A 131 -11.22 16.24 -9.65
C LYS A 131 -12.54 16.09 -8.87
N GLY A 132 -12.68 16.72 -7.70
CA GLY A 132 -13.89 16.67 -6.87
C GLY A 132 -14.15 15.32 -6.21
N ARG A 133 -13.10 14.52 -6.00
CA ARG A 133 -13.18 13.18 -5.41
C ARG A 133 -12.90 13.26 -3.92
N GLU A 134 -13.63 12.46 -3.15
CA GLU A 134 -13.31 12.26 -1.73
C GLU A 134 -12.14 11.30 -1.58
N VAL A 135 -11.29 11.54 -0.58
CA VAL A 135 -10.19 10.65 -0.20
C VAL A 135 -10.71 9.70 0.87
N PRO A 136 -10.94 8.40 0.58
CA PRO A 136 -11.42 7.48 1.60
C PRO A 136 -10.32 7.31 2.65
N ARG A 137 -10.62 7.69 3.90
CA ARG A 137 -9.67 7.63 5.04
C ARG A 137 -9.15 6.23 5.34
N THR A 138 -9.85 5.20 4.86
CA THR A 138 -9.44 3.79 4.96
C THR A 138 -8.41 3.37 3.90
N VAL A 139 -8.32 4.10 2.79
CA VAL A 139 -7.43 3.80 1.66
C VAL A 139 -6.15 4.65 1.72
N TRP A 140 -6.28 5.91 2.13
CA TRP A 140 -5.19 6.87 2.21
C TRP A 140 -4.85 7.14 3.67
N ARG A 141 -3.96 6.32 4.22
CA ARG A 141 -3.51 6.43 5.62
C ARG A 141 -2.62 7.66 5.80
N PRO A 142 -2.63 8.28 6.99
CA PRO A 142 -1.65 9.29 7.31
C PRO A 142 -0.23 8.71 7.32
N PHE A 143 0.76 9.56 7.09
CA PHE A 143 2.16 9.14 7.11
C PHE A 143 3.05 10.28 7.63
N PHE A 144 4.23 9.93 8.15
CA PHE A 144 5.23 10.91 8.53
C PHE A 144 5.99 11.40 7.29
N ALA A 145 6.26 12.71 7.23
CA ALA A 145 7.27 13.22 6.30
C ALA A 145 8.63 12.54 6.60
N PRO A 146 9.59 12.53 5.66
CA PRO A 146 10.89 11.88 5.88
C PRO A 146 11.56 12.27 7.20
N LEU A 147 11.46 11.38 8.18
CA LEU A 147 12.01 11.54 9.51
C LEU A 147 13.11 10.51 9.70
N LYS A 148 14.35 10.96 9.50
CA LYS A 148 15.55 10.13 9.56
C LYS A 148 16.09 10.07 10.99
N ASP A 149 16.85 9.02 11.25
CA ASP A 149 17.68 8.89 12.44
C ASP A 149 18.61 10.10 12.61
N LYS A 150 18.96 10.37 13.87
CA LYS A 150 19.74 11.55 14.28
C LYS A 150 21.09 11.10 14.83
N ASN A 151 22.10 11.91 14.57
CA ASN A 151 23.38 11.85 15.26
C ASN A 151 23.59 13.18 15.97
N ALA A 152 24.12 13.15 17.18
CA ALA A 152 24.40 14.35 17.98
C ALA A 152 25.60 14.11 18.90
N ALA A 153 26.25 15.17 19.37
CA ALA A 153 27.31 15.07 20.36
C ALA A 153 26.77 15.22 21.79
N ALA A 154 27.39 14.54 22.75
CA ALA A 154 27.05 14.70 24.15
C ALA A 154 27.29 16.14 24.63
N GLY A 155 26.33 16.72 25.36
CA GLY A 155 26.38 18.12 25.81
C GLY A 155 25.80 19.15 24.84
N GLU A 156 25.27 18.73 23.68
CA GLU A 156 24.61 19.61 22.71
C GLU A 156 23.07 19.55 22.81
N ASP A 157 22.40 20.55 22.25
CA ASP A 157 20.95 20.55 22.08
C ASP A 157 20.56 19.89 20.76
N LEU A 158 19.68 18.88 20.83
CA LEU A 158 19.05 18.28 19.66
C LEU A 158 17.59 18.71 19.59
N SER A 159 17.19 19.35 18.48
CA SER A 159 15.80 19.68 18.22
C SER A 159 15.44 19.42 16.76
N PHE A 160 14.26 18.86 16.52
CA PHE A 160 13.73 18.66 15.17
C PHE A 160 12.21 18.59 15.17
N GLU A 161 11.63 18.97 14.03
CA GLU A 161 10.20 18.92 13.79
C GLU A 161 9.77 17.54 13.29
N VAL A 162 8.64 17.07 13.79
CA VAL A 162 7.99 15.83 13.40
C VAL A 162 6.76 16.20 12.58
N LYS A 163 6.93 16.19 11.25
CA LYS A 163 5.86 16.47 10.30
C LYS A 163 5.14 15.19 9.91
N TYR A 164 3.83 15.31 9.72
CA TYR A 164 2.99 14.27 9.15
C TYR A 164 2.17 14.86 8.00
N PHE A 165 1.65 13.99 7.16
CA PHE A 165 0.65 14.29 6.16
C PHE A 165 -0.57 13.43 6.44
N ASN A 166 -1.72 14.08 6.64
CA ASN A 166 -3.00 13.41 6.70
C ASN A 166 -3.82 13.77 5.44
N PRO A 167 -3.96 12.85 4.48
CA PRO A 167 -4.68 13.11 3.22
C PRO A 167 -6.12 13.63 3.43
N ALA A 168 -6.74 13.29 4.57
CA ALA A 168 -8.08 13.77 4.91
C ALA A 168 -8.15 15.29 5.12
N ASP A 169 -7.05 15.93 5.54
CA ASP A 169 -7.02 17.38 5.83
C ASP A 169 -7.25 18.20 4.57
N ALA A 170 -6.82 17.69 3.41
CA ALA A 170 -6.96 18.35 2.12
C ALA A 170 -8.42 18.34 1.60
N THR A 171 -9.34 17.63 2.27
CA THR A 171 -10.79 17.70 1.99
C THR A 171 -11.48 18.90 2.66
N GLY A 172 -10.77 19.66 3.51
CA GLY A 172 -11.33 20.76 4.29
C GLY A 172 -12.21 20.33 5.48
N THR A 173 -12.38 19.01 5.68
CA THR A 173 -13.07 18.46 6.85
C THR A 173 -12.07 18.29 7.99
N VAL A 174 -12.35 18.90 9.14
CA VAL A 174 -11.49 18.79 10.33
C VAL A 174 -11.86 17.53 11.11
N TYR A 175 -10.91 16.62 11.25
CA TYR A 175 -11.02 15.44 12.11
C TYR A 175 -10.17 15.62 13.37
N PRO A 176 -10.54 15.00 14.51
CA PRO A 176 -9.66 14.95 15.67
C PRO A 176 -8.41 14.15 15.29
N VAL A 177 -7.27 14.83 15.29
CA VAL A 177 -5.96 14.22 15.08
C VAL A 177 -5.16 14.31 16.36
N GLU A 178 -4.30 13.33 16.59
CA GLU A 178 -3.43 13.24 17.75
C GLU A 178 -2.02 12.88 17.30
N LEU A 179 -1.03 13.67 17.75
CA LEU A 179 0.39 13.40 17.55
C LEU A 179 1.04 13.30 18.92
N THR A 180 1.55 12.12 19.26
CA THR A 180 2.16 11.82 20.56
C THR A 180 3.57 11.27 20.38
N ALA A 181 4.32 11.24 21.48
CA ALA A 181 5.61 10.59 21.53
C ALA A 181 5.76 9.72 22.77
N ALA A 182 6.48 8.62 22.64
CA ALA A 182 6.79 7.67 23.69
C ALA A 182 8.25 7.21 23.59
N MET A 183 8.72 6.54 24.64
CA MET A 183 10.11 6.07 24.78
C MET A 183 11.16 7.17 24.61
N LEU A 184 10.82 8.41 24.97
CA LEU A 184 11.74 9.55 24.87
C LEU A 184 12.99 9.32 25.74
N PRO A 185 14.19 9.76 25.29
CA PRO A 185 15.37 9.82 26.14
C PRO A 185 15.09 10.60 27.43
N GLU A 186 15.82 10.29 28.51
CA GLU A 186 15.66 11.03 29.77
C GLU A 186 15.96 12.53 29.55
N GLY A 187 15.02 13.38 30.01
CA GLY A 187 15.09 14.84 29.81
C GLY A 187 14.68 15.34 28.42
N ALA A 188 14.35 14.46 27.48
CA ALA A 188 13.78 14.87 26.20
C ALA A 188 12.28 15.19 26.34
N VAL A 189 11.82 16.16 25.55
CA VAL A 189 10.44 16.66 25.54
C VAL A 189 9.92 16.65 24.13
N PHE A 190 8.63 16.33 23.97
CA PHE A 190 7.91 16.46 22.71
C PHE A 190 6.65 17.30 22.92
N GLU A 191 6.64 18.49 22.32
CA GLU A 191 5.52 19.43 22.42
C GLU A 191 5.27 20.08 21.07
N ASN A 192 3.99 20.19 20.69
CA ASN A 192 3.54 20.87 19.46
C ASN A 192 4.26 20.39 18.19
N GLY A 193 4.54 19.08 18.08
CA GLY A 193 5.23 18.51 16.91
C GLY A 193 6.74 18.71 16.91
N ILE A 194 7.32 19.27 17.97
CA ILE A 194 8.76 19.52 18.08
C ILE A 194 9.34 18.61 19.16
N PHE A 195 10.31 17.81 18.77
CA PHE A 195 11.18 17.10 19.70
C PHE A 195 12.33 18.02 20.12
N SER A 196 12.64 18.06 21.41
CA SER A 196 13.77 18.79 21.97
C SER A 196 14.45 18.00 23.08
N TRP A 197 15.78 17.95 23.06
CA TRP A 197 16.58 17.25 24.05
C TRP A 197 17.89 18.00 24.31
N ASN A 198 18.07 18.48 25.55
CA ASN A 198 19.37 18.95 26.03
C ASN A 198 20.18 17.72 26.45
N ILE A 199 21.10 17.29 25.59
CA ILE A 199 21.80 16.01 25.76
C ILE A 199 22.81 16.14 26.90
N PRO A 200 22.72 15.33 27.97
CA PRO A 200 23.72 15.33 29.04
C PRO A 200 25.12 14.97 28.50
N LYS A 201 26.18 15.49 29.11
CA LYS A 201 27.57 15.22 28.67
C LYS A 201 27.98 13.75 28.82
N GLU A 202 27.29 13.04 29.69
CA GLU A 202 27.46 11.63 30.00
C GLU A 202 26.60 10.70 29.13
N ALA A 203 25.79 11.24 28.23
CA ALA A 203 24.77 10.50 27.49
C ALA A 203 25.27 9.80 26.20
N CYS A 204 26.53 9.36 26.12
CA CYS A 204 27.00 8.59 24.95
C CYS A 204 26.24 7.27 24.81
N GLY A 205 25.77 6.94 23.61
CA GLY A 205 25.02 5.72 23.35
C GLY A 205 23.95 5.85 22.28
N VAL A 206 23.08 4.85 22.20
CA VAL A 206 21.96 4.80 21.25
C VAL A 206 20.65 4.91 22.00
N TYR A 207 19.81 5.83 21.56
CA TYR A 207 18.48 6.10 22.12
C TYR A 207 17.43 6.00 21.03
N SER A 208 16.17 5.94 21.43
CA SER A 208 15.04 5.94 20.51
C SER A 208 14.02 6.98 20.93
N ALA A 209 13.20 7.43 19.99
CA ALA A 209 11.98 8.16 20.24
C ALA A 209 10.92 7.60 19.28
N VAL A 210 9.75 7.26 19.80
CA VAL A 210 8.63 6.75 18.99
C VAL A 210 7.56 7.80 18.90
N PHE A 211 7.27 8.23 17.68
CA PHE A 211 6.23 9.18 17.36
C PHE A 211 5.02 8.44 16.81
N THR A 212 3.84 8.76 17.32
CA THR A 212 2.59 8.12 16.92
C THR A 212 1.62 9.20 16.44
N PHE A 213 1.11 9.03 15.22
CA PHE A 213 0.05 9.86 14.67
C PHE A 213 -1.24 9.05 14.53
N SER A 214 -2.35 9.61 15.00
CA SER A 214 -3.69 9.03 14.86
C SER A 214 -4.63 10.06 14.27
N ASP A 215 -5.40 9.67 13.25
CA ASP A 215 -6.49 10.49 12.71
C ASP A 215 -7.86 10.13 13.34
N GLY A 216 -7.87 9.27 14.36
CA GLY A 216 -9.07 8.73 14.99
C GLY A 216 -9.69 7.52 14.26
N LEU A 217 -9.11 7.09 13.13
CA LEU A 217 -9.51 5.87 12.40
C LEU A 217 -8.33 4.91 12.21
N SER A 218 -7.17 5.44 11.84
CA SER A 218 -5.91 4.71 11.68
C SER A 218 -4.82 5.36 12.54
N THR A 219 -3.86 4.52 12.93
CA THR A 219 -2.68 4.95 13.69
C THR A 219 -1.44 4.53 12.92
N VAL A 220 -0.44 5.43 12.88
CA VAL A 220 0.87 5.18 12.28
C VAL A 220 1.97 5.57 13.24
N ASP A 221 2.99 4.71 13.32
CA ASP A 221 4.13 4.89 14.22
C ASP A 221 5.41 5.14 13.42
N LYS A 222 6.29 5.96 13.98
CA LYS A 222 7.63 6.20 13.46
C LYS A 222 8.64 6.22 14.60
N THR A 223 9.57 5.26 14.56
CA THR A 223 10.73 5.24 15.44
C THR A 223 11.86 6.04 14.82
N VAL A 224 12.50 6.89 15.62
CA VAL A 224 13.75 7.60 15.30
C VAL A 224 14.83 7.11 16.24
N THR A 225 15.92 6.62 15.67
CA THR A 225 17.13 6.28 16.43
C THR A 225 17.98 7.53 16.58
N ILE A 226 18.52 7.75 17.77
CA ILE A 226 19.42 8.87 18.08
C ILE A 226 20.74 8.29 18.58
N THR A 227 21.80 8.47 17.81
CA THR A 227 23.16 8.08 18.19
C THR A 227 23.86 9.30 18.79
N VAL A 228 24.32 9.17 20.03
CA VAL A 228 25.07 10.20 20.74
C VAL A 228 26.52 9.76 20.89
N GLU A 229 27.44 10.61 20.41
CA GLU A 229 28.88 10.41 20.51
C GLU A 229 29.54 11.38 21.50
#